data_AF-A0A8X6F4Y2-F1
#
_entry.id   AF-A0A8X6F4Y2-F1
#
_cell.length_a   1.000
_cell.length_b   1.000
_cell.length_c   1.000
_cell.angle_alpha   90.00
_cell.angle_beta   90.00
_cell.angle_gamma   90.00
#
_symmetry.space_group_name_H-M   'P 1'
#
loop_
_entity.id
_entity.type
_entity.pdbx_description
1 polymer ?
#
loop_
_entity_poly.entity_id
_entity_poly.type
_entity_poly.pdbx_seq_one_letter_code
_entity_poly.pdbx_strand_id
1 'polypeptide(L)'
;MQIYLLSTHIYCGVPILNTYESLPVAGQLIHRRIEAELMEKAYVKTSAPNERPLAEVLSEPLKESILEDIKVRTCFVTPRARGLILQAHESRKRIKGTVSPDPELEVPTPPPDVNYPLDGEKVLTIPGSLREWAAELLFEQDADNKSIATLILDSLLRCPIDTRKELANNVIIMGGTAMLPGFKHSLLTEIKMLLDDPRYASRLPLKEIKIHTPPAKENYVAWLGAAAFGATEAVPSRSITKDQYRQKKYIPDWCDKKWAENGEKTL
;
A
#
# COMPACT_ATOMS: atom_id res chain seq x y z
N MET A 1 8.96 3.38 -12.58
CA MET A 1 7.48 3.51 -12.65
C MET A 1 7.00 3.86 -11.25
N GLN A 2 6.34 5.00 -11.05
CA GLN A 2 5.88 5.40 -9.71
C GLN A 2 4.62 4.60 -9.40
N ILE A 3 4.70 3.68 -8.44
CA ILE A 3 3.58 2.83 -8.04
C ILE A 3 2.75 3.66 -7.05
N TYR A 4 1.48 3.90 -7.39
CA TYR A 4 0.53 4.61 -6.53
C TYR A 4 -0.40 3.61 -5.88
N LEU A 5 -0.82 3.92 -4.64
CA LEU A 5 -2.01 3.29 -4.08
C LEU A 5 -3.23 4.06 -4.59
N LEU A 6 -4.24 3.32 -5.00
CA LEU A 6 -5.44 3.82 -5.66
C LEU A 6 -6.68 3.45 -4.85
N SER A 7 -7.57 4.42 -4.63
CA SER A 7 -8.95 4.19 -4.20
C SER A 7 -9.90 4.50 -5.36
N THR A 8 -10.77 3.56 -5.69
CA THR A 8 -11.82 3.72 -6.70
C THR A 8 -13.11 3.05 -6.22
N HIS A 9 -14.24 3.70 -6.50
CA HIS A 9 -15.56 3.22 -6.12
C HIS A 9 -16.32 2.77 -7.36
N ILE A 10 -16.96 1.62 -7.26
CA ILE A 10 -17.77 1.03 -8.32
C ILE A 10 -19.18 0.83 -7.76
N TYR A 11 -20.19 1.35 -8.45
CA TYR A 11 -21.58 1.19 -8.08
C TYR A 11 -22.36 0.69 -9.30
N CYS A 12 -23.12 -0.40 -9.15
CA CYS A 12 -23.83 -1.07 -10.25
C CYS A 12 -22.95 -1.36 -11.49
N GLY A 13 -21.68 -1.73 -11.27
CA GLY A 13 -20.74 -2.04 -12.37
C GLY A 13 -20.14 -0.82 -13.07
N VAL A 14 -20.46 0.41 -12.64
CA VAL A 14 -19.93 1.65 -13.19
C VAL A 14 -18.96 2.31 -12.20
N PRO A 15 -17.73 2.66 -12.62
CA PRO A 15 -16.79 3.37 -11.77
C PRO A 15 -17.21 4.84 -11.57
N ILE A 16 -17.22 5.30 -10.33
CA ILE A 16 -17.53 6.68 -9.96
C ILE A 16 -16.25 7.52 -10.06
N LEU A 17 -15.90 7.94 -11.29
CA LEU A 17 -14.57 8.52 -11.61
C LEU A 17 -14.18 9.77 -10.81
N ASN A 18 -15.13 10.63 -10.42
CA ASN A 18 -14.84 11.83 -9.62
C ASN A 18 -14.42 11.53 -8.17
N THR A 19 -14.56 10.29 -7.72
CA THR A 19 -14.17 9.82 -6.37
C THR A 19 -12.78 9.20 -6.35
N TYR A 20 -12.14 9.08 -7.52
CA TYR A 20 -10.76 8.59 -7.64
C TYR A 20 -9.82 9.42 -6.75
N GLU A 21 -9.01 8.72 -5.96
CA GLU A 21 -7.88 9.32 -5.25
C GLU A 21 -6.66 8.40 -5.28
N SER A 22 -5.47 8.99 -5.30
CA SER A 22 -4.20 8.26 -5.36
C SER A 22 -3.15 8.87 -4.44
N LEU A 23 -2.36 8.01 -3.79
CA LEU A 23 -1.20 8.40 -3.00
C LEU A 23 0.08 7.77 -3.54
N PRO A 24 1.22 8.49 -3.60
CA PRO A 24 2.51 7.96 -4.00
C PRO A 24 3.17 7.09 -2.92
N VAL A 25 2.36 6.34 -2.17
CA VAL A 25 2.72 5.56 -0.99
C VAL A 25 2.43 4.10 -1.30
N ALA A 26 3.44 3.38 -1.79
CA ALA A 26 3.32 1.99 -2.20
C ALA A 26 4.66 1.23 -2.01
N GLY A 27 4.80 0.07 -2.66
CA GLY A 27 5.96 -0.81 -2.51
C GLY A 27 7.31 -0.14 -2.79
N GLN A 28 7.38 0.84 -3.70
CA GLN A 28 8.61 1.58 -3.99
C GLN A 28 9.10 2.41 -2.80
N LEU A 29 8.19 2.97 -2.01
CA LEU A 29 8.54 3.78 -0.85
C LEU A 29 9.16 2.91 0.25
N ILE A 30 8.55 1.74 0.50
CA ILE A 30 9.08 0.71 1.40
C ILE A 30 10.47 0.27 0.93
N HIS A 31 10.64 0.07 -0.38
CA HIS A 31 11.90 -0.34 -0.98
C HIS A 31 13.03 0.65 -0.70
N ARG A 32 12.79 1.95 -0.96
CA ARG A 32 13.76 3.02 -0.69
C ARG A 32 14.10 3.12 0.80
N ARG A 33 13.11 2.91 1.68
CA ARG A 33 13.35 2.90 3.13
C ARG A 33 14.23 1.74 3.55
N ILE A 34 13.96 0.54 3.05
CA ILE A 34 14.76 -0.66 3.35
C ILE A 34 16.20 -0.43 2.91
N GLU A 35 16.41 0.07 1.70
CA GLU A 35 17.74 0.39 1.19
C GLU A 35 18.49 1.38 2.08
N ALA A 36 17.87 2.52 2.43
CA ALA A 36 18.50 3.54 3.27
C ALA A 36 18.89 3.00 4.66
N GLU A 37 17.98 2.27 5.32
CA GLU A 37 18.20 1.75 6.66
C GLU A 37 19.20 0.59 6.69
N LEU A 38 19.21 -0.26 5.65
CA LEU A 38 20.23 -1.31 5.52
C LEU A 38 21.63 -0.72 5.35
N MET A 39 21.76 0.34 4.56
CA MET A 39 23.05 1.02 4.37
C MET A 39 23.54 1.70 5.65
N GLU A 40 22.64 2.18 6.51
CA GLU A 40 22.99 2.83 7.78
C GLU A 40 23.28 1.84 8.92
N LYS A 41 22.48 0.78 9.06
CA LYS A 41 22.40 -0.01 10.30
C LYS A 41 22.73 -1.50 10.13
N ALA A 42 22.83 -2.02 8.92
CA ALA A 42 22.99 -3.46 8.73
C ALA A 42 24.46 -3.90 8.74
N TYR A 43 24.68 -5.08 9.33
CA TYR A 43 25.98 -5.72 9.43
C TYR A 43 26.00 -7.02 8.63
N VAL A 44 27.15 -7.30 8.02
CA VAL A 44 27.40 -8.52 7.25
C VAL A 44 28.40 -9.38 8.00
N LYS A 45 28.00 -10.62 8.24
CA LYS A 45 28.87 -11.71 8.66
C LYS A 45 29.50 -12.32 7.42
N THR A 46 30.82 -12.43 7.44
CA THR A 46 31.60 -13.16 6.44
C THR A 46 32.27 -14.36 7.11
N SER A 47 33.03 -15.15 6.38
CA SER A 47 33.84 -16.24 6.93
C SER A 47 34.93 -15.75 7.89
N ALA A 48 35.19 -14.44 7.95
CA ALA A 48 36.03 -13.81 8.97
C ALA A 48 35.25 -13.59 10.29
N PRO A 49 35.92 -13.64 11.45
CA PRO A 49 35.26 -13.58 12.77
C PRO A 49 34.58 -12.25 13.11
N ASN A 50 34.87 -11.17 12.38
CA ASN A 50 34.34 -9.84 12.68
C ASN A 50 33.21 -9.46 11.72
N GLU A 51 32.10 -8.99 12.29
CA GLU A 51 31.00 -8.35 11.54
C GLU A 51 31.47 -7.02 10.96
N ARG A 52 31.07 -6.73 9.71
CA ARG A 52 31.39 -5.47 9.04
C ARG A 52 30.13 -4.76 8.58
N PRO A 53 30.08 -3.41 8.56
CA PRO A 53 28.95 -2.67 8.01
C PRO A 53 28.70 -3.03 6.55
N LEU A 54 27.43 -3.13 6.15
CA LEU A 54 27.06 -3.45 4.77
C LEU A 54 27.64 -2.47 3.75
N ALA A 55 27.68 -1.17 4.09
CA ALA A 55 28.20 -0.12 3.24
C ALA A 55 29.68 -0.29 2.86
N GLU A 56 30.48 -0.95 3.68
CA GLU A 56 31.89 -1.22 3.41
C GLU A 56 32.11 -2.49 2.58
N VAL A 57 31.14 -3.42 2.62
CA VAL A 57 31.22 -4.74 1.98
C VAL A 57 30.67 -4.71 0.55
N LEU A 58 29.77 -3.78 0.25
CA LEU A 58 29.17 -3.63 -1.07
C LEU A 58 30.01 -2.73 -1.97
N SER A 59 30.38 -3.25 -3.15
CA SER A 59 30.98 -2.49 -4.24
C SER A 59 29.94 -1.87 -5.19
N GLU A 60 28.72 -2.42 -5.19
CA GLU A 60 27.60 -2.02 -6.04
C GLU A 60 26.32 -1.90 -5.18
N PRO A 61 25.34 -1.08 -5.58
CA PRO A 61 24.05 -1.03 -4.90
C PRO A 61 23.36 -2.39 -4.90
N LEU A 62 22.59 -2.68 -3.85
CA LEU A 62 21.84 -3.93 -3.76
C LEU A 62 20.88 -4.07 -4.94
N LYS A 63 20.82 -5.28 -5.51
CA LYS A 63 19.86 -5.61 -6.56
C LYS A 63 18.44 -5.47 -6.03
N GLU A 64 17.55 -4.91 -6.86
CA GLU A 64 16.13 -4.74 -6.52
C GLU A 64 15.49 -6.07 -6.07
N SER A 65 15.82 -7.18 -6.73
CA SER A 65 15.32 -8.52 -6.37
C SER A 65 15.65 -8.96 -4.95
N ILE A 66 16.82 -8.56 -4.42
CA ILE A 66 17.25 -8.89 -3.05
C ILE A 66 16.43 -8.07 -2.05
N LEU A 67 16.27 -6.77 -2.31
CA LEU A 67 15.47 -5.88 -1.48
C LEU A 67 13.99 -6.31 -1.48
N GLU A 68 13.48 -6.82 -2.60
CA GLU A 68 12.15 -7.43 -2.67
C GLU A 68 12.03 -8.71 -1.85
N ASP A 69 13.00 -9.63 -1.92
CA ASP A 69 12.98 -10.85 -1.11
C ASP A 69 13.04 -10.54 0.39
N ILE A 70 13.90 -9.59 0.79
CA ILE A 70 13.98 -9.07 2.15
C ILE A 70 12.62 -8.52 2.62
N LYS A 71 12.00 -7.66 1.80
CA LYS A 71 10.69 -7.05 2.08
C LYS A 71 9.61 -8.12 2.28
N VAL A 72 9.56 -9.14 1.42
CA VAL A 72 8.54 -10.20 1.49
C VAL A 72 8.77 -11.14 2.68
N ARG A 73 10.02 -11.48 2.99
CA ARG A 73 10.34 -12.49 4.01
C ARG A 73 10.41 -11.94 5.42
N THR A 74 10.75 -10.67 5.58
CA THR A 74 11.12 -10.14 6.90
C THR A 74 10.21 -9.03 7.40
N CYS A 75 9.68 -8.18 6.51
CA CYS A 75 8.86 -7.05 6.90
C CYS A 75 7.42 -7.45 7.23
N PHE A 76 6.81 -6.72 8.15
CA PHE A 76 5.42 -6.89 8.52
C PHE A 76 4.84 -5.54 8.96
N VAL A 77 3.51 -5.44 8.96
CA VAL A 77 2.81 -4.25 9.41
C VAL A 77 2.62 -4.32 10.92
N THR A 78 3.06 -3.25 11.59
CA THR A 78 2.96 -3.10 13.04
C THR A 78 1.50 -2.86 13.45
N PRO A 79 1.03 -3.42 14.57
CA PRO A 79 -0.28 -3.05 15.14
C PRO A 79 -0.35 -1.55 15.43
N ARG A 80 -1.51 -0.94 15.15
CA ARG A 80 -1.63 0.54 15.14
C ARG A 80 -1.21 1.22 16.45
N ALA A 81 -1.53 0.63 17.60
CA ALA A 81 -1.14 1.17 18.91
C ALA A 81 0.38 1.29 19.06
N ARG A 82 1.13 0.30 18.56
CA ARG A 82 2.60 0.33 18.55
C ARG A 82 3.14 1.26 17.45
N GLY A 83 2.53 1.26 16.27
CA GLY A 83 2.88 2.17 15.17
C GLY A 83 2.82 3.65 15.57
N LEU A 84 1.79 4.06 16.32
CA LEU A 84 1.66 5.43 16.85
C LEU A 84 2.86 5.85 17.71
N ILE A 85 3.34 4.96 18.59
CA ILE A 85 4.48 5.22 19.48
C ILE A 85 5.76 5.36 18.64
N LEU A 86 5.95 4.48 17.65
CA LEU A 86 7.10 4.52 16.75
C LEU A 86 7.11 5.80 15.89
N GLN A 87 5.96 6.19 15.34
CA GLN A 87 5.79 7.44 14.59
C GLN A 87 6.10 8.68 15.46
N ALA A 88 5.60 8.70 16.69
CA ALA A 88 5.87 9.78 17.65
C ALA A 88 7.37 9.86 18.02
N HIS A 89 8.03 8.71 18.18
CA HIS A 89 9.45 8.65 18.46
C HIS A 89 10.30 9.15 17.27
N GLU A 90 10.01 8.68 16.05
CA GLU A 90 10.77 9.05 14.85
C GLU A 90 10.55 10.52 14.43
N SER A 91 9.32 11.04 14.54
CA SER A 91 9.04 12.46 14.30
C SER A 91 9.83 13.37 15.26
N ARG A 92 9.93 13.01 16.54
CA ARG A 92 10.75 13.73 17.53
C ARG A 92 12.24 13.66 17.19
N LYS A 93 12.73 12.49 16.77
CA LYS A 93 14.13 12.31 16.34
C LYS A 93 14.47 13.24 15.16
N ARG A 94 13.57 13.37 14.19
CA ARG A 94 13.72 14.30 13.06
C ARG A 94 13.75 15.78 13.50
N ILE A 95 12.99 16.17 14.52
CA ILE A 95 12.87 17.56 14.96
C ILE A 95 14.01 17.99 15.90
N LYS A 96 14.34 17.18 16.92
CA LYS A 96 15.27 17.57 18.00
C LYS A 96 16.71 17.15 17.78
N GLY A 97 17.00 16.35 16.75
CA GLY A 97 18.34 15.84 16.43
C GLY A 97 19.00 14.95 17.50
N THR A 98 18.39 14.83 18.67
CA THR A 98 18.89 14.06 19.83
C THR A 98 17.74 13.33 20.51
N VAL A 99 18.01 12.07 20.88
CA VAL A 99 17.10 11.20 21.63
C VAL A 99 17.27 11.53 23.12
N SER A 100 16.70 12.64 23.58
CA SER A 100 16.54 12.81 25.03
C SER A 100 15.50 11.78 25.50
N PRO A 101 15.84 10.85 26.41
CA PRO A 101 14.87 9.89 26.94
C PRO A 101 13.83 10.65 27.76
N ASP A 102 12.63 10.74 27.21
CA ASP A 102 11.47 11.28 27.91
C ASP A 102 10.87 10.10 28.71
N PRO A 103 10.75 10.18 30.04
CA PRO A 103 10.24 9.08 30.87
C PRO A 103 8.83 8.60 30.51
N GLU A 104 8.07 9.39 29.75
CA GLU A 104 6.67 9.11 29.41
C GLU A 104 6.47 8.35 28.08
N LEU A 105 7.52 8.19 27.25
CA LEU A 105 7.43 7.43 25.99
C LEU A 105 8.51 6.35 25.94
N GLU A 106 8.24 5.23 26.61
CA GLU A 106 9.08 4.03 26.48
C GLU A 106 9.02 3.52 25.03
N VAL A 107 10.15 3.60 24.33
CA VAL A 107 10.28 3.00 23.00
C VAL A 107 10.12 1.49 23.17
N PRO A 108 9.12 0.88 22.52
CA PRO A 108 8.90 -0.55 22.66
C PRO A 108 10.14 -1.32 22.19
N THR A 109 10.49 -2.41 22.89
CA THR A 109 11.60 -3.26 22.48
C THR A 109 11.40 -3.71 21.03
N PRO A 110 12.41 -3.57 20.14
CA PRO A 110 12.28 -3.96 18.76
C PRO A 110 12.07 -5.49 18.64
N PRO A 111 11.46 -5.95 17.54
CA PRO A 111 11.42 -7.36 17.18
C PRO A 111 12.84 -7.96 17.10
N PRO A 112 12.98 -9.30 17.11
CA PRO A 112 14.28 -9.92 16.92
C PRO A 112 14.85 -9.67 15.52
N ASP A 113 16.17 -9.59 15.43
CA ASP A 113 16.89 -9.49 14.16
C ASP A 113 16.81 -10.82 13.38
N VAL A 114 16.94 -10.74 12.06
CA VAL A 114 16.87 -11.92 11.17
C VAL A 114 18.09 -11.99 10.28
N ASN A 115 18.71 -13.17 10.22
CA ASN A 115 19.82 -13.43 9.32
C ASN A 115 19.30 -13.75 7.91
N TYR A 116 19.79 -13.02 6.92
CA TYR A 116 19.45 -13.15 5.51
C TYR A 116 20.69 -13.57 4.70
N PRO A 117 20.64 -14.66 3.92
CA PRO A 117 21.75 -15.05 3.06
C PRO A 117 21.84 -14.10 1.86
N LEU A 118 22.89 -13.27 1.80
CA LEU A 118 23.06 -12.27 0.75
C LEU A 118 23.64 -12.88 -0.52
N ASP A 119 24.83 -13.47 -0.43
CA ASP A 119 25.50 -14.16 -1.52
C ASP A 119 26.60 -15.09 -0.97
N GLY A 120 26.57 -16.37 -1.37
CA GLY A 120 27.50 -17.39 -0.90
C GLY A 120 27.59 -17.47 0.63
N GLU A 121 28.77 -17.15 1.17
CA GLU A 121 29.07 -17.18 2.61
C GLU A 121 28.71 -15.89 3.37
N LYS A 122 28.17 -14.87 2.68
CA LYS A 122 27.80 -13.59 3.31
C LYS A 122 26.40 -13.66 3.89
N VAL A 123 26.28 -13.43 5.20
CA VAL A 123 25.00 -13.37 5.91
C VAL A 123 24.76 -11.96 6.41
N LEU A 124 23.68 -11.33 5.93
CA LEU A 124 23.21 -10.01 6.32
C LEU A 124 22.32 -10.11 7.55
N THR A 125 22.66 -9.41 8.64
CA THR A 125 21.79 -9.27 9.80
C THR A 125 20.81 -8.13 9.54
N ILE A 126 19.52 -8.45 9.38
CA ILE A 126 18.43 -7.49 9.18
C ILE A 126 17.91 -7.05 10.56
N PRO A 127 18.00 -5.76 10.91
CA PRO A 127 17.51 -5.27 12.19
C PRO A 127 16.00 -5.47 12.36
N GLY A 128 15.57 -5.87 13.56
CA GLY A 128 14.15 -6.00 13.89
C GLY A 128 13.37 -4.69 13.80
N SER A 129 14.02 -3.58 14.15
CA SER A 129 13.47 -2.22 13.99
C SER A 129 13.16 -1.89 12.53
N LEU A 130 13.99 -2.32 11.58
CA LEU A 130 13.73 -2.14 10.15
C LEU A 130 12.48 -2.91 9.69
N ARG A 131 12.34 -4.14 10.18
CA ARG A 131 11.26 -5.05 9.77
C ARG A 131 9.87 -4.51 10.10
N GLU A 132 9.74 -3.85 11.25
CA GLU A 132 8.49 -3.22 11.68
C GLU A 132 8.29 -1.81 11.11
N TRP A 133 9.38 -1.05 11.00
CA TRP A 133 9.33 0.36 10.60
C TRP A 133 9.10 0.55 9.10
N ALA A 134 9.63 -0.36 8.27
CA ALA A 134 9.55 -0.22 6.81
C ALA A 134 8.12 -0.10 6.28
N ALA A 135 7.17 -0.82 6.90
CA ALA A 135 5.77 -0.79 6.50
C ALA A 135 4.95 0.33 7.18
N GLU A 136 5.47 0.96 8.23
CA GLU A 136 4.78 2.04 8.96
C GLU A 136 4.60 3.30 8.11
N LEU A 137 5.48 3.52 7.13
CA LEU A 137 5.37 4.61 6.15
C LEU A 137 4.06 4.62 5.36
N LEU A 138 3.38 3.47 5.28
CA LEU A 138 2.07 3.35 4.64
C LEU A 138 0.95 4.04 5.44
N PHE A 139 1.17 4.19 6.75
CA PHE A 139 0.20 4.67 7.74
C PHE A 139 0.65 5.99 8.41
N GLU A 140 1.81 6.52 8.04
CA GLU A 140 2.26 7.86 8.44
C GLU A 140 1.42 8.90 7.67
N GLN A 141 0.83 9.86 8.39
CA GLN A 141 0.13 10.98 7.78
C GLN A 141 1.15 11.97 7.22
N ASP A 142 0.99 12.36 5.96
CA ASP A 142 1.82 13.40 5.35
C ASP A 142 1.46 14.81 5.86
N ALA A 143 2.12 15.84 5.31
CA ALA A 143 1.86 17.23 5.69
C ALA A 143 0.41 17.70 5.39
N ASP A 144 -0.30 17.00 4.49
CA ASP A 144 -1.70 17.24 4.17
C ASP A 144 -2.66 16.38 5.03
N ASN A 145 -2.13 15.69 6.04
CA ASN A 145 -2.83 14.68 6.84
C ASN A 145 -3.44 13.54 6.00
N LYS A 146 -2.72 13.09 4.96
CA LYS A 146 -3.13 11.97 4.11
C LYS A 146 -2.37 10.69 4.48
N SER A 147 -3.11 9.61 4.69
CA SER A 147 -2.64 8.23 4.79
C SER A 147 -3.49 7.33 3.89
N ILE A 148 -3.16 6.04 3.80
CA ILE A 148 -4.00 5.07 3.07
C ILE A 148 -5.42 5.01 3.66
N ALA A 149 -5.55 5.13 4.98
CA ALA A 149 -6.85 5.09 5.63
C ALA A 149 -7.68 6.34 5.32
N THR A 150 -7.07 7.54 5.37
CA THR A 150 -7.78 8.78 5.00
C THR A 150 -8.11 8.80 3.51
N LEU A 151 -7.26 8.23 2.64
CA LEU A 151 -7.54 8.11 1.20
C LEU A 151 -8.87 7.43 0.94
N ILE A 152 -9.14 6.31 1.64
CA ILE A 152 -10.38 5.55 1.52
C ILE A 152 -11.57 6.38 2.02
N LEU A 153 -11.43 7.05 3.16
CA LEU A 153 -12.51 7.85 3.74
C LEU A 153 -12.81 9.13 2.95
N ASP A 154 -11.79 9.82 2.45
CA ASP A 154 -11.92 11.04 1.65
C ASP A 154 -12.54 10.74 0.28
N SER A 155 -12.08 9.66 -0.38
CA SER A 155 -12.70 9.19 -1.62
C SER A 155 -14.15 8.75 -1.41
N LEU A 156 -14.48 8.11 -0.28
CA LEU A 156 -15.85 7.75 0.09
C LEU A 156 -16.73 8.99 0.36
N LEU A 157 -16.17 10.04 0.96
CA LEU A 157 -16.87 11.31 1.18
C LEU A 157 -17.28 12.01 -0.12
N ARG A 158 -16.51 11.82 -1.20
CA ARG A 158 -16.86 12.34 -2.53
C ARG A 158 -18.00 11.57 -3.19
N CYS A 159 -18.29 10.35 -2.73
CA CYS A 159 -19.39 9.56 -3.26
C CYS A 159 -20.75 10.18 -2.89
N PRO A 160 -21.80 9.99 -3.71
CA PRO A 160 -23.17 10.34 -3.35
C PRO A 160 -23.59 9.69 -2.04
N ILE A 161 -24.29 10.44 -1.17
CA ILE A 161 -24.63 10.04 0.21
C ILE A 161 -25.28 8.65 0.25
N ASP A 162 -26.20 8.38 -0.68
CA ASP A 162 -26.98 7.14 -0.73
C ASP A 162 -26.11 5.90 -0.97
N THR A 163 -24.99 6.05 -1.69
CA THR A 163 -24.09 4.94 -2.05
C THR A 163 -23.06 4.63 -0.96
N ARG A 164 -22.75 5.59 -0.08
CA ARG A 164 -21.61 5.49 0.85
C ARG A 164 -21.69 4.29 1.77
N LYS A 165 -22.89 4.00 2.30
CA LYS A 165 -23.09 2.88 3.23
C LYS A 165 -22.86 1.54 2.53
N GLU A 166 -23.32 1.39 1.30
CA GLU A 166 -23.14 0.15 0.54
C GLU A 166 -21.67 -0.05 0.15
N LEU A 167 -21.02 1.01 -0.33
CA LEU A 167 -19.59 0.99 -0.67
C LEU A 167 -18.71 0.67 0.55
N ALA A 168 -18.99 1.27 1.71
CA ALA A 168 -18.28 0.99 2.95
C ALA A 168 -18.44 -0.46 3.45
N ASN A 169 -19.56 -1.11 3.13
CA ASN A 169 -19.78 -2.51 3.50
C ASN A 169 -19.18 -3.50 2.48
N ASN A 170 -18.65 -3.01 1.36
CA ASN A 170 -18.18 -3.82 0.25
C ASN A 170 -16.79 -3.38 -0.23
N VAL A 171 -15.82 -3.38 0.67
CA VAL A 171 -14.43 -3.01 0.33
C VAL A 171 -13.63 -4.26 -0.05
N ILE A 172 -12.90 -4.18 -1.17
CA ILE A 172 -11.93 -5.18 -1.59
C ILE A 172 -10.56 -4.53 -1.60
N ILE A 173 -9.57 -5.21 -1.03
CA ILE A 173 -8.17 -4.77 -1.05
C ILE A 173 -7.38 -5.74 -1.93
N MET A 174 -6.61 -5.17 -2.84
CA MET A 174 -5.79 -5.90 -3.81
C MET A 174 -4.47 -5.19 -4.07
N GLY A 175 -3.51 -5.89 -4.68
CA GLY A 175 -2.15 -5.42 -4.95
C GLY A 175 -1.09 -6.08 -4.06
N GLY A 176 0.17 -6.02 -4.50
CA GLY A 176 1.29 -6.68 -3.80
C GLY A 176 1.55 -6.16 -2.40
N THR A 177 1.41 -4.85 -2.16
CA THR A 177 1.60 -4.24 -0.83
C THR A 177 0.60 -4.76 0.20
N ALA A 178 -0.62 -5.08 -0.23
CA ALA A 178 -1.67 -5.58 0.66
C ALA A 178 -1.39 -7.00 1.21
N MET A 179 -0.42 -7.72 0.61
CA MET A 179 0.02 -9.03 1.09
C MET A 179 0.93 -8.96 2.32
N LEU A 180 1.36 -7.76 2.74
CA LEU A 180 2.17 -7.63 3.95
C LEU A 180 1.43 -8.18 5.17
N PRO A 181 2.06 -9.02 6.01
CA PRO A 181 1.43 -9.56 7.21
C PRO A 181 0.93 -8.43 8.12
N GLY A 182 -0.33 -8.52 8.56
CA GLY A 182 -0.94 -7.51 9.44
C GLY A 182 -1.58 -6.30 8.73
N PHE A 183 -1.39 -6.13 7.41
CA PHE A 183 -1.86 -4.94 6.68
C PHE A 183 -3.35 -4.65 6.85
N LYS A 184 -4.22 -5.65 6.60
CA LYS A 184 -5.68 -5.49 6.70
C LYS A 184 -6.13 -5.11 8.12
N HIS A 185 -5.51 -5.70 9.14
CA HIS A 185 -5.87 -5.45 10.53
C HIS A 185 -5.50 -4.03 10.96
N SER A 186 -4.29 -3.57 10.63
CA SER A 186 -3.86 -2.21 10.94
C SER A 186 -4.68 -1.18 10.17
N LEU A 187 -5.01 -1.45 8.89
CA LEU A 187 -5.87 -0.56 8.10
C LEU A 187 -7.28 -0.44 8.69
N LEU A 188 -7.91 -1.55 9.07
CA LEU A 188 -9.24 -1.52 9.72
C LEU A 188 -9.20 -0.75 11.04
N THR A 189 -8.14 -0.97 11.83
CA THR A 189 -7.98 -0.29 13.11
C THR A 189 -7.83 1.21 12.92
N GLU A 190 -7.03 1.65 11.95
CA GLU A 190 -6.86 3.07 11.65
C GLU A 190 -8.12 3.71 11.08
N ILE A 191 -8.82 3.04 10.16
CA ILE A 191 -10.12 3.49 9.65
C ILE A 191 -11.10 3.67 10.79
N LYS A 192 -11.18 2.71 11.72
CA LYS A 192 -12.08 2.78 12.87
C LYS A 192 -11.76 3.99 13.76
N MET A 193 -10.49 4.24 14.03
CA MET A 193 -10.08 5.43 14.79
C MET A 193 -10.44 6.73 14.06
N LEU A 194 -10.29 6.77 12.73
CA LEU A 194 -10.62 7.95 11.92
C LEU A 194 -12.12 8.17 11.78
N LEU A 195 -12.96 7.14 11.85
CA LEU A 195 -14.42 7.31 11.82
C LEU A 195 -14.93 8.13 13.01
N ASP A 196 -14.24 8.08 14.15
CA ASP A 196 -14.56 8.87 15.35
C ASP A 196 -14.02 10.31 15.28
N ASP A 197 -13.15 10.63 14.32
CA ASP A 197 -12.61 11.98 14.12
C ASP A 197 -13.74 12.94 13.68
N PRO A 198 -13.84 14.17 14.24
CA PRO A 198 -14.83 15.17 13.85
C PRO A 198 -14.97 15.41 12.33
N ARG A 199 -13.88 15.25 11.58
CA ARG A 199 -13.84 15.37 10.10
C ARG A 199 -14.76 14.36 9.42
N TYR A 200 -14.87 13.15 9.96
CA TYR A 200 -15.63 12.05 9.36
C TYR A 200 -16.91 11.74 10.12
N ALA A 201 -16.91 11.81 11.46
CA ALA A 201 -18.06 11.45 12.30
C ALA A 201 -19.38 12.15 11.90
N SER A 202 -19.29 13.42 11.50
CA SER A 202 -20.45 14.23 11.08
C SER A 202 -20.94 13.91 9.65
N ARG A 203 -20.08 13.38 8.79
CA ARG A 203 -20.31 13.23 7.34
C ARG A 203 -20.42 11.78 6.87
N LEU A 204 -19.90 10.85 7.67
CA LEU A 204 -19.92 9.41 7.50
C LEU A 204 -20.44 8.77 8.80
N PRO A 205 -21.78 8.68 9.00
CA PRO A 205 -22.36 7.98 10.14
C PRO A 205 -22.24 6.45 9.95
N LEU A 206 -21.02 5.97 9.81
CA LEU A 206 -20.65 4.57 9.61
C LEU A 206 -20.10 4.03 10.92
N LYS A 207 -20.53 2.83 11.31
CA LYS A 207 -19.99 2.14 12.51
C LYS A 207 -18.68 1.40 12.21
N GLU A 208 -18.58 0.84 11.01
CA GLU A 208 -17.46 0.05 10.55
C GLU A 208 -17.40 0.01 9.02
N ILE A 209 -16.23 -0.35 8.50
CA ILE A 209 -16.00 -0.71 7.11
C ILE A 209 -15.78 -2.23 7.04
N LYS A 210 -16.39 -2.89 6.06
CA LYS A 210 -16.26 -4.34 5.87
C LYS A 210 -15.37 -4.63 4.68
N ILE A 211 -14.28 -5.35 4.94
CA ILE A 211 -13.35 -5.83 3.92
C ILE A 211 -13.68 -7.27 3.58
N HIS A 212 -13.99 -7.52 2.31
CA HIS A 212 -14.18 -8.87 1.78
C HIS A 212 -12.85 -9.44 1.31
N THR A 213 -12.63 -10.72 1.59
CA THR A 213 -11.44 -11.43 1.10
C THR A 213 -11.76 -12.08 -0.24
N PRO A 214 -11.04 -11.75 -1.31
CA PRO A 214 -11.24 -12.37 -2.62
C PRO A 214 -10.83 -13.86 -2.60
N PRO A 215 -11.28 -14.68 -3.57
CA PRO A 215 -10.91 -16.10 -3.66
C PRO A 215 -9.44 -16.35 -4.03
N ALA A 216 -8.72 -15.30 -4.45
CA ALA A 216 -7.32 -15.29 -4.83
C ALA A 216 -6.48 -14.46 -3.86
N LYS A 217 -5.15 -14.65 -3.91
CA LYS A 217 -4.22 -13.73 -3.22
C LYS A 217 -4.30 -12.34 -3.83
N GLU A 218 -4.14 -11.33 -2.98
CA GLU A 218 -4.34 -9.92 -3.25
C GLU A 218 -3.55 -9.42 -4.47
N ASN A 219 -2.35 -9.95 -4.70
CA ASN A 219 -1.47 -9.55 -5.80
C ASN A 219 -2.01 -9.87 -7.21
N TYR A 220 -2.81 -10.92 -7.38
CA TYR A 220 -3.31 -11.32 -8.71
C TYR A 220 -4.84 -11.30 -8.83
N VAL A 221 -5.56 -10.70 -7.86
CA VAL A 221 -7.02 -10.52 -7.94
C VAL A 221 -7.43 -9.76 -9.21
N ALA A 222 -6.68 -8.72 -9.59
CA ALA A 222 -6.90 -7.97 -10.84
C ALA A 222 -6.90 -8.92 -12.05
N TRP A 223 -5.87 -9.76 -12.11
CA TRP A 223 -5.66 -10.69 -13.20
C TRP A 223 -6.74 -11.77 -13.24
N LEU A 224 -7.12 -12.31 -12.07
CA LEU A 224 -8.22 -13.28 -11.98
C LEU A 224 -9.54 -12.66 -12.45
N GLY A 225 -9.83 -11.42 -12.04
CA GLY A 225 -11.02 -10.69 -12.49
C GLY A 225 -11.05 -10.48 -14.01
N ALA A 226 -9.91 -10.09 -14.59
CA ALA A 226 -9.77 -9.93 -16.04
C ALA A 226 -9.88 -11.27 -16.79
N ALA A 227 -9.30 -12.35 -16.26
CA ALA A 227 -9.42 -13.69 -16.83
C ALA A 227 -10.87 -14.20 -16.79
N ALA A 228 -11.57 -13.98 -15.68
CA ALA A 228 -12.98 -14.32 -15.55
C ALA A 228 -13.85 -13.49 -16.52
N PHE A 229 -13.62 -12.18 -16.62
CA PHE A 229 -14.29 -11.33 -17.62
C PHE A 229 -14.00 -11.81 -19.06
N GLY A 230 -12.74 -12.19 -19.32
CA GLY A 230 -12.25 -12.75 -20.57
C GLY A 230 -12.99 -14.01 -21.03
N ALA A 231 -13.48 -14.80 -20.08
CA ALA A 231 -14.24 -16.03 -20.33
C ALA A 231 -15.75 -15.79 -20.58
N THR A 232 -16.23 -14.56 -20.44
CA THR A 232 -17.65 -14.22 -20.67
C THR A 232 -17.91 -13.79 -22.12
N GLU A 233 -19.18 -13.87 -22.54
CA GLU A 233 -19.64 -13.33 -23.83
C GLU A 233 -19.67 -11.78 -23.90
N ALA A 234 -19.28 -11.10 -22.81
CA ALA A 234 -19.19 -9.64 -22.81
C ALA A 234 -17.97 -9.12 -23.60
N VAL A 235 -16.96 -9.96 -23.85
CA VAL A 235 -15.72 -9.53 -24.52
C VAL A 235 -15.98 -9.12 -25.98
N PRO A 236 -16.65 -9.92 -26.84
CA PRO A 236 -16.92 -9.50 -28.21
C PRO A 236 -17.75 -8.21 -28.31
N SER A 237 -18.66 -7.96 -27.36
CA SER A 237 -19.53 -6.78 -27.37
C SER A 237 -18.86 -5.51 -26.80
N ARG A 238 -17.86 -5.65 -25.92
CA ARG A 238 -17.19 -4.52 -25.24
C ARG A 238 -15.73 -4.30 -25.67
N SER A 239 -15.21 -5.11 -26.58
CA SER A 239 -13.84 -4.98 -27.12
C SER A 239 -13.83 -4.32 -28.49
N ILE A 240 -12.63 -3.97 -28.95
CA ILE A 240 -12.41 -3.35 -30.25
C ILE A 240 -11.73 -4.36 -31.16
N THR A 241 -12.39 -4.65 -32.28
CA THR A 241 -11.87 -5.56 -33.30
C THR A 241 -10.74 -4.91 -34.09
N LYS A 242 -9.92 -5.76 -34.72
CA LYS A 242 -8.83 -5.32 -35.61
C LYS A 242 -9.32 -4.40 -36.73
N ASP A 243 -10.48 -4.66 -37.29
CA ASP A 243 -11.03 -3.86 -38.39
C ASP A 243 -11.54 -2.50 -37.90
N GLN A 244 -12.20 -2.45 -36.74
CA GLN A 244 -12.57 -1.18 -36.10
C GLN A 244 -11.33 -0.33 -35.79
N TYR A 245 -10.25 -0.96 -35.29
CA TYR A 245 -8.99 -0.26 -35.05
C TYR A 245 -8.33 0.21 -36.35
N ARG A 246 -8.34 -0.59 -37.43
CA ARG A 246 -7.79 -0.17 -38.74
C ARG A 246 -8.51 1.04 -39.32
N GLN A 247 -9.83 1.14 -39.10
CA GLN A 247 -10.63 2.27 -39.56
C GLN A 247 -10.37 3.53 -38.71
N LYS A 248 -10.41 3.41 -37.38
CA LYS A 248 -10.29 4.56 -36.46
C LYS A 248 -8.83 4.96 -36.21
N LYS A 249 -7.88 4.02 -36.30
CA LYS A 249 -6.45 4.13 -35.94
C LYS A 249 -6.18 4.53 -34.49
N TYR A 250 -7.17 4.43 -33.61
CA TYR A 250 -7.02 4.70 -32.17
C TYR A 250 -8.01 3.87 -31.35
N ILE A 251 -7.67 3.60 -30.09
CA ILE A 251 -8.57 3.01 -29.09
C ILE A 251 -9.14 4.19 -28.28
N PRO A 252 -10.47 4.35 -28.21
CA PRO A 252 -11.10 5.42 -27.46
C PRO A 252 -10.85 5.28 -25.97
N ASP A 253 -10.32 6.34 -25.40
CA ASP A 253 -10.16 6.49 -23.96
C ASP A 253 -11.47 6.95 -23.30
N TRP A 254 -11.57 6.87 -21.99
CA TRP A 254 -12.73 7.40 -21.24
C TRP A 254 -12.90 8.91 -21.43
N CYS A 255 -11.82 9.63 -21.74
CA CYS A 255 -11.83 11.06 -22.09
C CYS A 255 -12.44 11.33 -23.47
N ASP A 256 -12.42 10.34 -24.36
CA ASP A 256 -13.05 10.44 -25.67
C ASP A 256 -14.56 10.32 -25.48
N LYS A 257 -15.24 11.46 -25.35
CA LYS A 257 -16.71 11.61 -25.24
C LYS A 257 -17.52 10.84 -26.30
N LYS A 258 -16.87 10.17 -27.25
CA LYS A 258 -17.43 9.38 -28.34
C LYS A 258 -18.07 8.06 -27.91
N TRP A 259 -17.83 7.58 -26.67
CA TRP A 259 -18.62 6.48 -26.11
C TRP A 259 -20.11 6.85 -25.96
N ALA A 260 -20.43 8.14 -25.82
CA ALA A 260 -21.82 8.62 -25.73
C ALA A 260 -22.51 8.78 -27.10
N GLU A 261 -21.73 8.83 -28.19
CA GLU A 261 -22.27 9.13 -29.53
C GLU A 261 -22.73 7.87 -30.29
N ASN A 262 -22.27 6.68 -29.89
CA ASN A 262 -22.58 5.42 -30.56
C ASN A 262 -23.02 4.35 -29.54
N GLY A 263 -24.29 4.33 -29.16
CA GLY A 263 -24.88 3.16 -28.50
C GLY A 263 -25.81 3.51 -27.34
N GLU A 264 -27.11 3.40 -27.64
CA GLU A 264 -28.17 2.93 -26.76
C GLU A 264 -27.91 2.97 -25.25
N LYS A 265 -28.71 3.81 -24.58
CA LYS A 265 -29.03 3.70 -23.15
C LYS A 265 -29.40 2.25 -22.82
N THR A 266 -28.42 1.43 -22.46
CA THR A 266 -28.65 0.16 -21.79
C THR A 266 -28.33 0.40 -20.33
N LEU A 267 -29.38 0.20 -19.53
CA LEU A 267 -29.51 0.40 -18.09
C LEU A 267 -28.38 -0.27 -17.28
#